data_AF-A0A7M2CA38-F1
#
_entry.id   AF-A0A7M2CA38-F1
#
_cell.length_a   1.000
_cell.length_b   1.000
_cell.length_c   1.000
_cell.angle_alpha   90.00
_cell.angle_beta   90.00
_cell.angle_gamma   90.00
#
_symmetry.space_group_name_H-M   'P 1'
#
loop_
_entity.id
_entity.type
_entity.pdbx_description
1 polymer ?
#
loop_
_entity_poly.entity_id
_entity_poly.type
_entity_poly.pdbx_seq_one_letter_code
_entity_poly.pdbx_strand_id
1 'polypeptide(L)'
;MTNGMGEWDDEEDDTGTDAAEPAEVDVAEPELFYPNVAAFVTEKVATTYRRQINVQGGTTWCPQWWKHAEAISRLEALWRAWEFLRLDGTTGMSVWWRDHADHHMSVLLSADGPFKGCNPDDGHRTKLAPLPCEEPPAGLF
;
A
#
# COMPACT_ATOMS: atom_id res chain seq x y z
N MET A 1 44.50 10.58 -66.29
CA MET A 1 44.58 11.10 -64.92
C MET A 1 43.37 11.99 -64.72
N THR A 2 42.54 11.64 -63.75
CA THR A 2 41.61 12.49 -62.96
C THR A 2 40.89 13.66 -63.63
N ASN A 3 39.56 13.59 -63.66
CA ASN A 3 38.59 14.59 -63.17
C ASN A 3 37.21 14.08 -63.63
N GLY A 4 36.31 13.58 -62.78
CA GLY A 4 35.80 14.19 -61.56
C GLY A 4 34.30 14.39 -61.82
N MET A 5 33.53 13.32 -61.62
CA MET A 5 32.11 13.20 -61.97
C MET A 5 31.22 14.08 -61.08
N GLY A 6 30.23 14.71 -61.71
CA GLY A 6 28.94 15.03 -61.11
C GLY A 6 28.86 16.37 -60.40
N GLU A 7 28.27 17.35 -61.08
CA GLU A 7 27.55 18.47 -60.47
C GLU A 7 26.36 17.87 -59.70
N TRP A 8 26.31 18.06 -58.39
CA TRP A 8 25.20 17.65 -57.54
C TRP A 8 24.31 18.87 -57.37
N ASP A 9 23.08 18.80 -57.88
CA ASP A 9 22.02 19.77 -57.68
C ASP A 9 21.73 19.93 -56.18
N ASP A 10 21.70 21.18 -55.73
CA ASP A 10 21.18 21.61 -54.43
C ASP A 10 19.66 21.34 -54.37
N GLU A 11 19.26 20.22 -53.78
CA GLU A 11 17.93 20.05 -53.20
C GLU A 11 18.08 19.82 -51.69
N GLU A 12 17.91 20.90 -50.93
CA GLU A 12 17.68 20.84 -49.48
C GLU A 12 16.36 20.10 -49.23
N ASP A 13 16.46 18.82 -48.89
CA ASP A 13 15.36 18.01 -48.36
C ASP A 13 15.02 18.50 -46.95
N ASP A 14 14.09 19.45 -46.87
CA ASP A 14 13.40 19.88 -45.64
C ASP A 14 12.52 18.73 -45.13
N THR A 15 13.15 17.70 -44.55
CA THR A 15 12.42 16.69 -43.77
C THR A 15 12.10 17.29 -42.41
N GLY A 16 11.08 18.14 -42.38
CA GLY A 16 10.35 18.51 -41.18
C GLY A 16 9.93 17.24 -40.43
N THR A 17 10.73 16.88 -39.44
CA THR A 17 10.38 15.82 -38.50
C THR A 17 9.27 16.38 -37.62
N ASP A 18 8.03 16.11 -38.01
CA ASP A 18 6.85 16.31 -37.17
C ASP A 18 6.94 15.32 -36.01
N ALA A 19 7.69 15.73 -34.99
CA ALA A 19 7.78 15.03 -33.72
C ALA A 19 6.41 15.15 -33.05
N ALA A 20 5.54 14.20 -33.35
CA ALA A 20 4.25 14.03 -32.68
C ALA A 20 4.48 14.04 -31.17
N GLU A 21 4.00 15.10 -30.51
CA GLU A 21 3.96 15.23 -29.07
C GLU A 21 3.24 14.01 -28.48
N PRO A 22 3.78 13.36 -27.44
CA PRO A 22 3.11 12.24 -26.82
C PRO A 22 1.79 12.74 -26.23
N ALA A 23 0.68 12.23 -26.74
CA ALA A 23 -0.65 12.54 -26.22
C ALA A 23 -0.69 12.17 -24.72
N GLU A 24 -0.92 13.17 -23.88
CA GLU A 24 -1.15 12.97 -22.45
C GLU A 24 -2.41 12.13 -22.26
N VAL A 25 -2.22 10.87 -21.87
CA VAL A 25 -3.33 10.01 -21.47
C VAL A 25 -3.68 10.43 -20.04
N ASP A 26 -4.80 11.13 -19.89
CA ASP A 26 -5.41 11.42 -18.59
C ASP A 26 -5.91 10.10 -17.99
N VAL A 27 -5.03 9.40 -17.28
CA VAL A 27 -5.37 8.18 -16.56
C VAL A 27 -6.13 8.59 -15.30
N ALA A 28 -7.46 8.65 -15.41
CA ALA A 28 -8.33 8.90 -14.28
C ALA A 28 -7.98 7.94 -13.13
N GLU A 29 -7.70 8.48 -11.94
CA GLU A 29 -7.38 7.66 -10.77
C GLU A 29 -8.54 6.68 -10.49
N PRO A 30 -8.25 5.39 -10.29
CA PRO A 30 -9.30 4.41 -10.06
C PRO A 30 -10.08 4.74 -8.79
N GLU A 31 -11.40 4.80 -8.92
CA GLU A 31 -12.32 5.05 -7.80
C GLU A 31 -12.12 3.97 -6.71
N LEU A 32 -11.99 4.42 -5.46
CA LEU A 32 -11.84 3.54 -4.30
C LEU A 32 -13.10 2.70 -4.12
N PHE A 33 -12.95 1.38 -4.01
CA PHE A 33 -14.08 0.49 -3.78
C PHE A 33 -14.55 0.57 -2.32
N TYR A 34 -13.61 0.58 -1.36
CA TYR A 34 -13.91 0.96 0.01
C TYR A 34 -13.54 2.42 0.23
N PRO A 35 -14.44 3.27 0.76
CA PRO A 35 -14.19 4.71 0.86
C PRO A 35 -13.12 5.09 1.90
N ASN A 36 -12.81 4.19 2.84
CA ASN A 36 -11.80 4.39 3.87
C ASN A 36 -11.40 3.05 4.51
N VAL A 37 -10.33 3.07 5.31
CA VAL A 37 -9.85 1.90 6.05
C VAL A 37 -10.89 1.32 7.00
N ALA A 38 -11.80 2.12 7.57
CA ALA A 38 -12.81 1.61 8.50
C ALA A 38 -13.86 0.74 7.80
N ALA A 39 -14.31 1.15 6.61
CA ALA A 39 -15.16 0.34 5.74
C ALA A 39 -14.44 -0.94 5.31
N PHE A 40 -13.17 -0.82 4.87
CA PHE A 40 -12.35 -1.97 4.51
C PHE A 40 -12.21 -2.98 5.67
N VAL A 41 -11.92 -2.52 6.88
CA VAL A 41 -11.77 -3.42 8.04
C VAL A 41 -13.09 -4.13 8.34
N THR A 42 -14.20 -3.40 8.36
CA THR A 42 -15.51 -3.94 8.77
C THR A 42 -16.08 -4.89 7.72
N GLU A 43 -15.97 -4.53 6.44
CA GLU A 43 -16.64 -5.25 5.35
C GLU A 43 -15.76 -6.30 4.68
N LYS A 44 -14.42 -6.11 4.68
CA LYS A 44 -13.46 -7.04 4.08
C LYS A 44 -12.69 -7.83 5.12
N VAL A 45 -11.92 -7.18 5.99
CA VAL A 45 -10.97 -7.87 6.88
C VAL A 45 -11.70 -8.74 7.90
N ALA A 46 -12.65 -8.16 8.63
CA ALA A 46 -13.40 -8.86 9.67
C ALA A 46 -14.26 -10.02 9.12
N THR A 47 -14.73 -9.90 7.88
CA THR A 47 -15.60 -10.91 7.25
C THR A 47 -14.80 -12.05 6.63
N THR A 48 -13.64 -11.77 6.04
CA THR A 48 -12.81 -12.74 5.30
C THR A 48 -11.68 -13.35 6.13
N TYR A 49 -11.06 -12.60 7.03
CA TYR A 49 -9.93 -13.05 7.84
C TYR A 49 -10.39 -13.71 9.15
N ARG A 50 -11.05 -14.88 9.03
CA ARG A 50 -11.62 -15.60 10.17
C ARG A 50 -10.56 -16.47 10.87
N ARG A 51 -10.31 -16.21 12.14
CA ARG A 51 -9.42 -16.99 13.02
C ARG A 51 -10.05 -17.14 14.39
N GLN A 52 -9.70 -18.21 15.11
CA GLN A 52 -10.05 -18.30 16.52
C GLN A 52 -9.21 -17.28 17.28
N ILE A 53 -9.86 -16.29 17.89
CA ILE A 53 -9.18 -15.34 18.76
C ILE A 53 -9.09 -15.95 20.15
N ASN A 54 -7.88 -16.16 20.63
CA ASN A 54 -7.60 -16.76 21.92
C ASN A 54 -6.40 -16.03 22.53
N VAL A 55 -6.69 -15.09 23.44
CA VAL A 55 -5.67 -14.25 24.06
C VAL A 55 -4.67 -15.10 24.84
N GLN A 56 -5.13 -16.15 25.53
CA GLN A 56 -4.27 -17.10 26.24
C GLN A 56 -3.43 -17.97 25.28
N GLY A 57 -3.97 -18.25 24.09
CA GLY A 57 -3.30 -18.97 23.01
C GLY A 57 -2.40 -18.10 22.13
N GLY A 58 -2.19 -16.82 22.50
CA GLY A 58 -1.29 -15.91 21.80
C GLY A 58 -1.85 -15.27 20.53
N THR A 59 -3.17 -15.35 20.30
CA THR A 59 -3.84 -14.66 19.18
C THR A 59 -4.84 -13.66 19.74
N THR A 60 -4.65 -12.36 19.47
CA THR A 60 -5.54 -11.32 19.99
C THR A 60 -6.04 -10.38 18.90
N TRP A 61 -7.17 -9.75 19.14
CA TRP A 61 -7.71 -8.68 18.31
C TRP A 61 -8.35 -7.63 19.21
N CYS A 62 -8.09 -6.35 18.92
CA CYS A 62 -8.79 -5.26 19.60
C CYS A 62 -10.02 -4.84 18.78
N PRO A 63 -11.25 -4.94 19.30
CA PRO A 63 -12.44 -4.48 18.58
C PRO A 63 -12.43 -2.97 18.35
N GLN A 64 -11.68 -2.22 19.18
CA GLN A 64 -11.43 -0.79 19.05
C GLN A 64 -10.06 -0.52 18.44
N TRP A 65 -9.73 -1.23 17.35
CA TRP A 65 -8.42 -1.18 16.69
C TRP A 65 -7.95 0.24 16.35
N TRP A 66 -8.87 1.17 16.08
CA TRP A 66 -8.60 2.59 15.81
C TRP A 66 -8.01 3.35 17.01
N LYS A 67 -7.92 2.75 18.19
CA LYS A 67 -7.18 3.30 19.33
C LYS A 67 -5.67 2.98 19.30
N HIS A 68 -5.21 2.24 18.29
CA HIS A 68 -3.82 1.83 18.14
C HIS A 68 -3.25 2.44 16.85
N ALA A 69 -2.35 3.43 16.99
CA ALA A 69 -1.75 4.12 15.84
C ALA A 69 -1.04 3.15 14.89
N GLU A 70 -0.25 2.20 15.42
CA GLU A 70 0.40 1.17 14.60
C GLU A 70 -0.61 0.30 13.85
N ALA A 71 -1.74 -0.04 14.48
CA ALA A 71 -2.77 -0.83 13.82
C ALA A 71 -3.43 -0.05 12.68
N ILE A 72 -3.72 1.24 12.87
CA ILE A 72 -4.22 2.12 11.81
C ILE A 72 -3.26 2.12 10.63
N SER A 73 -1.96 2.39 10.87
CA SER A 73 -0.96 2.44 9.79
C SER A 73 -0.85 1.12 9.02
N ARG A 74 -0.87 -0.02 9.72
CA ARG A 74 -0.83 -1.35 9.08
C ARG A 74 -2.09 -1.65 8.27
N LEU A 75 -3.26 -1.31 8.81
CA LEU A 75 -4.55 -1.54 8.13
C LEU A 75 -4.74 -0.61 6.93
N GLU A 76 -4.28 0.64 7.02
CA GLU A 76 -4.20 1.56 5.88
C GLU A 76 -3.30 1.01 4.77
N ALA A 77 -2.08 0.56 5.11
CA ALA A 77 -1.19 -0.06 4.13
C ALA A 77 -1.82 -1.29 3.46
N LEU A 78 -2.49 -2.14 4.25
CA LEU A 78 -3.19 -3.31 3.75
C LEU A 78 -4.37 -2.95 2.82
N TRP A 79 -5.13 -1.92 3.17
CA TRP A 79 -6.23 -1.39 2.36
C TRP A 79 -5.73 -0.81 1.04
N ARG A 80 -4.71 0.05 1.05
CA ARG A 80 -4.15 0.64 -0.18
C ARG A 80 -3.57 -0.42 -1.12
N ALA A 81 -2.89 -1.42 -0.57
CA ALA A 81 -2.43 -2.56 -1.36
C ALA A 81 -3.61 -3.33 -1.98
N TRP A 82 -4.72 -3.48 -1.25
CA TRP A 82 -5.92 -4.14 -1.78
C TRP A 82 -6.58 -3.34 -2.91
N GLU A 83 -6.76 -2.02 -2.74
CA GLU A 83 -7.35 -1.15 -3.76
C GLU A 83 -6.55 -1.14 -5.06
N PHE A 84 -5.22 -1.20 -4.96
CA PHE A 84 -4.36 -1.31 -6.12
C PHE A 84 -4.45 -2.70 -6.76
N LEU A 85 -4.24 -3.76 -5.97
CA LEU A 85 -4.12 -5.12 -6.49
C LEU A 85 -5.45 -5.74 -6.92
N ARG A 86 -6.61 -5.24 -6.45
CA ARG A 86 -7.92 -5.73 -6.92
C ARG A 86 -8.18 -5.43 -8.40
N LEU A 87 -7.48 -4.45 -8.97
CA LEU A 87 -7.61 -4.07 -10.38
C LEU A 87 -6.88 -5.04 -11.30
N ASP A 88 -5.90 -5.78 -10.77
CA ASP A 88 -5.28 -6.90 -11.49
C ASP A 88 -6.14 -8.16 -11.34
N GLY A 89 -6.89 -8.47 -12.40
CA GLY A 89 -7.71 -9.68 -12.51
C GLY A 89 -6.92 -10.99 -12.70
N THR A 90 -5.59 -10.94 -12.84
CA THR A 90 -4.75 -12.13 -13.02
C THR A 90 -4.27 -12.66 -11.67
N THR A 91 -3.26 -12.03 -11.08
CA THR A 91 -2.57 -12.51 -9.88
C THR A 91 -2.72 -11.58 -8.69
N GLY A 92 -3.28 -10.39 -8.89
CA GLY A 92 -3.37 -9.32 -7.89
C GLY A 92 -3.90 -9.79 -6.55
N MET A 93 -5.00 -10.55 -6.54
CA MET A 93 -5.52 -11.09 -5.27
C MET A 93 -4.60 -12.11 -4.60
N SER A 94 -3.90 -12.95 -5.36
CA SER A 94 -2.92 -13.89 -4.80
C SER A 94 -1.72 -13.16 -4.21
N VAL A 95 -1.23 -12.12 -4.90
CA VAL A 95 -0.15 -11.24 -4.44
C VAL A 95 -0.58 -10.51 -3.17
N TRP A 96 -1.79 -9.96 -3.15
CA TRP A 96 -2.32 -9.26 -1.99
C TRP A 96 -2.35 -10.15 -0.74
N TRP A 97 -2.83 -11.38 -0.87
CA TRP A 97 -2.84 -12.33 0.25
C TRP A 97 -1.43 -12.63 0.75
N ARG A 98 -0.55 -13.08 -0.16
CA ARG A 98 0.79 -13.57 0.17
C ARG A 98 1.70 -12.46 0.74
N ASP A 99 1.69 -11.30 0.10
CA ASP A 99 2.71 -10.26 0.35
C ASP A 99 2.23 -9.20 1.35
N HIS A 100 0.92 -8.99 1.46
CA HIS A 100 0.35 -7.92 2.29
C HIS A 100 -0.51 -8.45 3.42
N ALA A 101 -1.56 -9.21 3.11
CA ALA A 101 -2.54 -9.63 4.11
C ALA A 101 -1.91 -10.55 5.16
N ASP A 102 -1.25 -11.63 4.74
CA ASP A 102 -0.67 -12.59 5.67
C ASP A 102 0.44 -11.95 6.51
N HIS A 103 1.25 -11.06 5.92
CA HIS A 103 2.25 -10.30 6.66
C HIS A 103 1.62 -9.40 7.74
N HIS A 104 0.77 -8.44 7.35
CA HIS A 104 0.23 -7.47 8.29
C HIS A 104 -0.70 -8.11 9.33
N MET A 105 -1.51 -9.08 8.92
CA MET A 105 -2.42 -9.77 9.83
C MET A 105 -1.68 -10.67 10.83
N SER A 106 -0.57 -11.30 10.45
CA SER A 106 0.25 -12.05 11.40
C SER A 106 0.78 -11.17 12.54
N VAL A 107 1.21 -9.93 12.21
CA VAL A 107 1.70 -8.99 13.21
C VAL A 107 0.57 -8.42 14.06
N LEU A 108 -0.56 -8.04 13.44
CA LEU A 108 -1.73 -7.51 14.16
C LEU A 108 -2.27 -8.52 15.17
N LEU A 109 -2.32 -9.80 14.80
CA LEU A 109 -2.87 -10.86 15.63
C LEU A 109 -1.89 -11.42 16.67
N SER A 110 -0.60 -11.08 16.56
CA SER A 110 0.44 -11.55 17.48
C SER A 110 0.16 -11.15 18.93
N ALA A 111 0.46 -12.04 19.87
CA ALA A 111 0.44 -11.75 21.31
C ALA A 111 1.33 -10.55 21.68
N ASP A 112 2.43 -10.38 20.96
CA ASP A 112 3.39 -9.29 21.13
C ASP A 112 3.15 -8.14 20.14
N GLY A 113 2.06 -8.18 19.39
CA GLY A 113 1.71 -7.19 18.40
C GLY A 113 1.05 -5.93 18.98
N PRO A 114 0.52 -5.06 18.11
CA PRO A 114 -0.07 -3.77 18.48
C PRO A 114 -1.22 -3.85 19.49
N PHE A 115 -1.91 -4.98 19.52
CA PHE A 115 -3.05 -5.24 20.40
C PHE A 115 -2.68 -5.92 21.71
N LYS A 116 -1.38 -6.03 22.04
CA LYS A 116 -0.91 -6.65 23.28
C LYS A 116 -1.66 -6.10 24.50
N GLY A 117 -2.25 -7.02 25.26
CA GLY A 117 -2.99 -6.71 26.47
C GLY A 117 -4.47 -6.36 26.28
N CYS A 118 -4.93 -6.14 25.04
CA CYS A 118 -6.36 -6.05 24.72
C CYS A 118 -7.03 -7.41 24.76
N ASN A 119 -8.34 -7.41 24.96
CA ASN A 119 -9.18 -8.62 24.95
C ASN A 119 -10.37 -8.36 24.00
N PRO A 120 -10.75 -9.30 23.12
CA PRO A 120 -11.97 -9.19 22.34
C PRO A 120 -13.22 -8.90 23.17
N ASP A 121 -13.34 -9.52 24.35
CA ASP A 121 -14.53 -9.40 25.21
C ASP A 121 -14.51 -8.15 26.08
N ASP A 122 -13.34 -7.73 26.58
CA ASP A 122 -13.20 -6.56 27.46
C ASP A 122 -12.82 -5.27 26.71
N GLY A 123 -12.51 -5.35 25.41
CA GLY A 123 -12.14 -4.22 24.56
C GLY A 123 -10.67 -3.75 24.68
N HIS A 124 -10.46 -2.47 24.34
CA HIS A 124 -9.14 -1.83 24.33
C HIS A 124 -8.58 -1.65 25.75
N ARG A 125 -7.29 -1.95 25.91
CA ARG A 125 -6.55 -1.66 27.14
C ARG A 125 -5.31 -0.83 26.81
N THR A 126 -5.18 0.32 27.47
CA THR A 126 -4.04 1.22 27.31
C THR A 126 -2.86 0.73 28.17
N LYS A 127 -2.24 -0.38 27.75
CA LYS A 127 -1.09 -0.96 28.46
C LYS A 127 0.27 -0.58 27.87
N LEU A 128 0.32 -0.24 26.59
CA LEU A 128 1.56 0.10 25.90
C LEU A 128 1.77 1.61 25.91
N ALA A 129 2.89 2.06 26.47
CA ALA A 129 3.35 3.43 26.33
C ALA A 129 4.08 3.60 24.98
N PRO A 130 4.13 4.83 24.42
CA PRO A 130 5.01 5.14 23.30
C PRO A 130 6.46 4.74 23.60
N LEU A 131 7.24 4.50 22.54
CA LEU A 131 8.66 4.23 22.69
C LEU A 131 9.35 5.43 23.35
N PRO A 132 10.26 5.21 24.31
CA PRO A 132 11.13 6.26 24.81
C PRO A 132 11.90 6.88 23.64
N CYS A 133 11.76 8.19 23.47
CA CYS A 133 12.39 8.94 22.39
C CYS A 133 12.84 10.27 22.96
N GLU A 134 14.15 10.51 22.96
CA GLU A 134 14.73 11.79 23.32
C GLU A 134 14.80 12.68 22.08
N GLU A 135 14.66 13.99 22.26
CA GLU A 135 14.79 14.92 21.14
C GLU A 135 16.22 14.89 20.60
N PRO A 136 16.39 14.82 19.26
CA PRO A 136 17.71 14.87 18.68
C PRO A 136 18.35 16.25 18.90
N PRO A 137 19.69 16.34 19.03
CA PRO A 137 20.39 17.61 19.10
C PRO A 137 20.03 18.55 17.95
N ALA A 138 19.95 19.85 18.24
CA ALA A 138 19.67 20.86 17.23
C ALA A 138 20.69 20.80 16.08
N GLY A 139 20.20 20.73 14.84
CA GLY A 139 21.01 20.71 13.61
C GLY A 139 21.49 19.33 13.16
N LEU A 140 20.97 18.24 13.73
CA LEU A 140 21.35 16.87 13.32
C LEU A 140 20.61 16.35 12.07
N PHE A 141 19.45 16.94 11.73
CA PHE A 141 18.59 16.58 10.60
C PHE A 141 18.19 17.81 9.78
#